data_AF-A0A6I1Z1U7-F1
#
_entry.id   AF-A0A6I1Z1U7-F1
#
_cell.length_a   1.000
_cell.length_b   1.000
_cell.length_c   1.000
_cell.angle_alpha   90.00
_cell.angle_beta   90.00
_cell.angle_gamma   90.00
#
_symmetry.space_group_name_H-M   'P 1'
#
loop_
_entity.id
_entity.type
_entity.pdbx_description
1 polymer ?
#
loop_
_entity_poly.entity_id
_entity_poly.type
_entity_poly.pdbx_seq_one_letter_code
_entity_poly.pdbx_strand_id
1 'polypeptide(L)'
;MITGMDHSPHRPEHLPTTEAAVTALRALAARFARDIEVTHDIGADQTSRRSTAGIGVTTDPDGSLPHEAYVEFGGAPRVSVRLYPEDDALITVEGIECPDIPRDDVPAFLRSVFEGLAHVKARRFPPGYRLVVPLPGDRTYKEYVPMALLTPWLSSRVR
;
A
#
# COMPACT_ATOMS: atom_id res chain seq x y z
N MET A 1 -32.36 8.25 -25.22
CA MET A 1 -31.83 7.00 -24.64
C MET A 1 -30.54 7.37 -23.93
N ILE A 2 -30.57 7.42 -22.60
CA ILE A 2 -29.40 7.75 -21.79
C ILE A 2 -28.67 6.44 -21.48
N THR A 3 -27.46 6.30 -22.02
CA THR A 3 -26.55 5.20 -21.72
C THR A 3 -26.28 5.20 -20.23
N GLY A 4 -26.70 4.15 -19.54
CA GLY A 4 -26.40 3.95 -18.13
C GLY A 4 -24.89 3.97 -17.94
N MET A 5 -24.40 4.95 -17.17
CA MET A 5 -23.09 4.84 -16.55
C MET A 5 -23.16 3.65 -15.61
N ASP A 6 -22.47 2.58 -15.97
CA ASP A 6 -22.17 1.46 -15.10
C ASP A 6 -21.25 2.00 -13.98
N HIS A 7 -21.85 2.57 -12.94
CA HIS A 7 -21.20 2.67 -11.62
C HIS A 7 -21.16 1.25 -11.06
N SER A 8 -20.26 0.42 -11.61
CA SER A 8 -19.82 -0.77 -10.91
C SER A 8 -19.29 -0.30 -9.56
N PRO A 9 -19.93 -0.63 -8.42
CA PRO A 9 -19.31 -0.38 -7.14
C PRO A 9 -18.02 -1.20 -7.17
N HIS A 10 -16.86 -0.53 -7.13
CA HIS A 10 -15.60 -1.22 -6.89
C HIS A 10 -15.73 -1.90 -5.53
N ARG A 11 -16.20 -3.16 -5.55
CA ARG A 11 -16.15 -4.03 -4.39
C ARG A 11 -14.67 -4.09 -4.03
N PRO A 12 -14.28 -3.76 -2.79
CA PRO A 12 -12.89 -3.89 -2.38
C PRO A 12 -12.43 -5.29 -2.76
N GLU A 13 -11.31 -5.33 -3.47
CA GLU A 13 -10.66 -6.58 -3.83
C GLU A 13 -10.23 -7.21 -2.51
N HIS A 14 -10.86 -8.32 -2.14
CA HIS A 14 -10.49 -9.02 -0.91
C HIS A 14 -9.23 -9.81 -1.20
N LEU A 15 -8.16 -9.49 -0.47
CA LEU A 15 -6.82 -10.04 -0.61
C LEU A 15 -6.51 -10.90 0.61
N PRO A 16 -7.00 -12.15 0.66
CA PRO A 16 -6.92 -12.98 1.85
C PRO A 16 -5.49 -13.39 2.21
N THR A 17 -4.52 -13.23 1.30
CA THR A 17 -3.13 -13.70 1.48
C THR A 17 -2.13 -12.65 1.03
N THR A 18 -0.91 -12.72 1.57
CA THR A 18 0.21 -11.86 1.14
C THR A 18 0.50 -12.04 -0.36
N GLU A 19 0.44 -13.27 -0.89
CA GLU A 19 0.66 -13.55 -2.32
C GLU A 19 -0.44 -12.96 -3.22
N ALA A 20 -1.70 -12.98 -2.77
CA ALA A 20 -2.78 -12.32 -3.49
C ALA A 20 -2.52 -10.81 -3.60
N ALA A 21 -2.09 -10.19 -2.50
CA ALA A 21 -1.73 -8.78 -2.49
C ALA A 21 -0.53 -8.49 -3.41
N VAL A 22 0.56 -9.26 -3.33
CA VAL A 22 1.72 -9.12 -4.22
C VAL A 22 1.32 -9.26 -5.69
N THR A 23 0.42 -10.19 -6.02
CA THR A 23 -0.08 -10.37 -7.39
C THR A 23 -0.84 -9.14 -7.87
N ALA A 24 -1.73 -8.58 -7.04
CA ALA A 24 -2.44 -7.33 -7.34
C ALA A 24 -1.46 -6.15 -7.54
N LEU A 25 -0.40 -6.08 -6.73
CA LEU A 25 0.64 -5.06 -6.84
C LEU A 25 1.45 -5.18 -8.13
N ARG A 26 1.79 -6.39 -8.57
CA ARG A 26 2.45 -6.63 -9.87
C ARG A 26 1.56 -6.22 -11.04
N ALA A 27 0.26 -6.52 -10.98
CA ALA A 27 -0.70 -6.08 -11.99
C ALA A 27 -0.79 -4.54 -12.04
N LEU A 28 -0.73 -3.88 -10.89
CA LEU A 28 -0.73 -2.42 -10.81
C LEU A 28 0.55 -1.82 -11.41
N ALA A 29 1.72 -2.40 -11.10
CA ALA A 29 2.99 -1.99 -11.69
C ALA A 29 2.95 -2.05 -13.21
N ALA A 30 2.45 -3.17 -13.76
CA ALA A 30 2.29 -3.34 -15.21
C ALA A 30 1.33 -2.29 -15.80
N ARG A 31 0.18 -2.04 -15.15
CA ARG A 31 -0.81 -1.05 -15.61
C ARG A 31 -0.25 0.37 -15.68
N PHE A 32 0.57 0.76 -14.71
CA PHE A 32 1.12 2.12 -14.61
C PHE A 32 2.55 2.24 -15.16
N ALA A 33 3.05 1.20 -15.84
CA ALA A 33 4.41 1.11 -16.36
C ALA A 33 5.47 1.50 -15.30
N ARG A 34 5.35 0.91 -14.11
CA ARG A 34 6.27 1.10 -12.99
C ARG A 34 7.21 -0.08 -12.86
N ASP A 35 8.48 0.21 -12.61
CA ASP A 35 9.40 -0.80 -12.10
C ASP A 35 8.90 -1.29 -10.75
N ILE A 36 9.00 -2.61 -10.52
CA ILE A 36 8.60 -3.24 -9.27
C ILE A 36 9.66 -4.24 -8.84
N GLU A 37 10.12 -4.10 -7.61
CA GLU A 37 10.95 -5.07 -6.92
C GLU A 37 10.16 -5.67 -5.76
N VAL A 38 10.24 -6.97 -5.56
CA VAL A 38 9.52 -7.67 -4.48
C VAL A 38 10.48 -8.59 -3.76
N THR A 39 10.59 -8.39 -2.46
CA THR A 39 11.35 -9.23 -1.53
C THR A 39 10.37 -9.88 -0.56
N HIS A 40 10.40 -11.19 -0.44
CA HIS A 40 9.57 -11.93 0.52
C HIS A 40 10.43 -12.33 1.72
N ASP A 41 9.95 -12.08 2.94
CA ASP A 41 10.52 -12.61 4.17
C ASP A 41 9.66 -13.79 4.64
N ILE A 42 9.86 -14.91 3.95
CA ILE A 42 9.15 -16.17 4.20
C ILE A 42 9.86 -16.88 5.35
N GLY A 43 9.34 -16.69 6.57
CA GLY A 43 9.68 -17.49 7.74
C GLY A 43 11.17 -17.73 7.90
N ALA A 44 11.88 -16.76 8.50
CA ALA A 44 13.27 -16.95 8.90
C ALA A 44 13.44 -18.29 9.66
N ASP A 45 14.02 -19.28 9.00
CA ASP A 45 14.69 -20.39 9.67
C ASP A 45 15.91 -19.79 10.40
N GLN A 46 15.67 -19.25 11.59
CA GLN A 46 16.67 -19.15 12.63
C GLN A 46 16.42 -20.29 13.62
N THR A 47 16.59 -21.53 13.14
CA THR A 47 16.70 -22.69 14.04
C THR A 47 18.06 -22.69 14.74
N SER A 48 18.22 -21.77 15.70
CA SER A 48 19.15 -21.96 16.81
C SER A 48 18.47 -21.67 18.14
N ARG A 49 17.34 -22.35 18.38
CA ARG A 49 17.00 -22.93 19.68
C ARG A 49 15.88 -23.93 19.54
N ARG A 50 16.24 -25.21 19.67
CA ARG A 50 15.29 -26.24 20.07
C ARG A 50 14.70 -25.85 21.43
N SER A 51 13.43 -25.49 21.44
CA SER A 51 12.53 -25.63 22.60
C SER A 51 11.10 -25.76 22.08
N THR A 52 10.73 -27.02 21.84
CA THR A 52 9.43 -27.65 22.09
C THR A 52 8.13 -26.84 21.87
N ALA A 53 7.28 -27.39 20.99
CA ALA A 53 5.85 -27.10 20.69
C ALA A 53 5.59 -25.92 19.72
N GLY A 54 4.80 -26.05 18.63
CA GLY A 54 3.91 -27.13 18.25
C GLY A 54 3.53 -27.10 16.76
N ILE A 55 3.08 -28.27 16.31
CA ILE A 55 2.51 -28.60 15.01
C ILE A 55 1.23 -27.78 14.81
N GLY A 56 1.14 -27.00 13.73
CA GLY A 56 -0.07 -26.24 13.38
C GLY A 56 0.18 -24.84 12.83
N VAL A 57 1.07 -24.67 11.86
CA VAL A 57 1.02 -23.46 11.02
C VAL A 57 -0.13 -23.65 10.06
N THR A 58 -1.24 -22.92 10.29
CA THR A 58 -2.34 -22.85 9.34
C THR A 58 -1.81 -22.20 8.08
N THR A 59 -1.59 -23.01 7.05
CA THR A 59 -1.36 -22.53 5.68
C THR A 59 -2.52 -21.66 5.26
N ASP A 60 -2.24 -20.56 4.57
CA ASP A 60 -3.24 -19.74 3.91
C ASP A 60 -4.13 -20.58 2.98
N PRO A 61 -5.33 -20.11 2.62
CA PRO A 61 -6.24 -20.82 1.72
C PRO A 61 -5.63 -21.19 0.34
N ASP A 62 -4.56 -20.49 -0.06
CA ASP A 62 -3.81 -20.75 -1.29
C ASP A 62 -2.59 -21.69 -1.10
N GLY A 63 -2.34 -22.16 0.12
CA GLY A 63 -1.22 -23.03 0.48
C GLY A 63 0.07 -22.29 0.86
N SER A 64 0.09 -20.95 0.82
CA SER A 64 1.23 -20.15 1.27
C SER A 64 1.31 -20.12 2.80
N LEU A 65 2.50 -19.80 3.31
CA LEU A 65 2.63 -19.48 4.73
C LEU A 65 2.37 -17.99 4.91
N PRO A 66 1.64 -17.56 5.97
CA PRO A 66 1.56 -16.15 6.33
C PRO A 66 2.97 -15.59 6.52
N HIS A 67 3.32 -14.57 5.73
CA HIS A 67 4.67 -14.00 5.71
C HIS A 67 4.66 -12.50 5.39
N GLU A 68 5.76 -11.83 5.73
CA GLU A 68 5.98 -10.43 5.37
C GLU A 68 6.49 -10.33 3.94
N ALA A 69 5.99 -9.38 3.16
CA ALA A 69 6.53 -9.06 1.85
C ALA A 69 6.80 -7.56 1.73
N TYR A 70 7.96 -7.23 1.18
CA TYR A 70 8.39 -5.87 0.89
C TYR A 70 8.37 -5.64 -0.62
N VAL A 71 7.63 -4.63 -1.06
CA VAL A 71 7.43 -4.28 -2.46
C VAL A 71 7.88 -2.84 -2.66
N GLU A 72 8.71 -2.61 -3.67
CA GLU A 72 9.19 -1.28 -4.04
C GLU A 72 8.78 -0.94 -5.46
N PHE A 73 8.22 0.26 -5.64
CA PHE A 73 7.86 0.83 -6.92
C PHE A 73 8.83 1.95 -7.30
N GLY A 74 9.41 1.82 -8.49
CA GLY A 74 10.31 2.80 -9.07
C GLY A 74 9.61 4.03 -9.66
N GLY A 75 10.42 5.03 -10.02
CA GLY A 75 9.98 6.27 -10.64
C GLY A 75 9.53 7.33 -9.63
N ALA A 76 8.73 8.30 -10.10
CA ALA A 76 8.15 9.36 -9.28
C ALA A 76 6.61 9.23 -9.26
N PRO A 77 5.97 9.15 -8.08
CA PRO A 77 6.59 9.07 -6.76
C PRO A 77 7.29 7.71 -6.55
N ARG A 78 8.33 7.70 -5.69
CA ARG A 78 8.85 6.48 -5.08
C ARG A 78 7.85 5.99 -4.06
N VAL A 79 7.50 4.70 -4.14
CA VAL A 79 6.55 4.09 -3.21
C VAL A 79 7.10 2.75 -2.76
N SER A 80 7.04 2.47 -1.47
CA SER A 80 7.26 1.12 -0.94
C SER A 80 6.07 0.65 -0.12
N VAL A 81 5.86 -0.66 -0.08
CA VAL A 81 4.78 -1.32 0.62
C VAL A 81 5.37 -2.47 1.39
N ARG A 82 5.18 -2.48 2.70
CA ARG A 82 5.44 -3.64 3.56
C ARG A 82 4.09 -4.25 3.90
N LEU A 83 3.87 -5.48 3.45
CA LEU A 83 2.69 -6.29 3.75
C LEU A 83 3.00 -7.15 4.97
N TYR A 84 2.17 -7.04 6.01
CA TYR A 84 2.26 -7.85 7.21
C TYR A 84 1.35 -9.09 7.09
N PRO A 85 1.66 -10.20 7.80
CA PRO A 85 0.79 -11.37 7.82
C PRO A 85 -0.58 -11.09 8.46
N GLU A 86 -0.71 -10.08 9.32
CA GLU A 86 -1.94 -9.70 10.05
C GLU A 86 -2.98 -8.88 9.25
N ASP A 87 -2.98 -9.00 7.92
CA ASP A 87 -3.92 -8.34 6.99
C ASP A 87 -3.82 -6.80 6.92
N ASP A 88 -2.70 -6.23 7.39
CA ASP A 88 -2.38 -4.81 7.28
C ASP A 88 -1.06 -4.57 6.52
N ALA A 89 -0.79 -3.30 6.25
CA ALA A 89 0.35 -2.86 5.49
C ALA A 89 0.83 -1.47 5.91
N LEU A 90 2.13 -1.27 5.78
CA LEU A 90 2.78 0.04 5.82
C LEU A 90 3.09 0.47 4.39
N ILE A 91 2.54 1.61 3.96
CA ILE A 91 2.87 2.22 2.66
C ILE A 91 3.73 3.46 2.90
N THR A 92 4.89 3.55 2.26
CA THR A 92 5.72 4.75 2.29
C THR A 92 5.66 5.46 0.92
N VAL A 93 5.19 6.70 0.89
CA VAL A 93 5.14 7.53 -0.34
C VAL A 93 6.14 8.67 -0.21
N GLU A 94 7.18 8.69 -1.05
CA GLU A 94 8.21 9.75 -1.03
C GLU A 94 8.81 9.98 0.39
N GLY A 95 8.98 8.90 1.15
CA GLY A 95 9.48 8.95 2.53
C GLY A 95 8.43 9.23 3.60
N ILE A 96 7.15 9.37 3.24
CA ILE A 96 6.03 9.58 4.15
C ILE A 96 5.38 8.23 4.47
N GLU A 97 5.53 7.78 5.71
CA GLU A 97 5.01 6.52 6.23
C GLU A 97 3.51 6.62 6.52
N CYS A 98 2.71 5.82 5.83
CA CYS A 98 1.27 5.65 6.05
C CYS A 98 1.05 4.24 6.65
N PRO A 99 1.04 4.11 7.98
CA PRO A 99 0.84 2.83 8.66
C PRO A 99 -0.64 2.42 8.64
N ASP A 100 -0.90 1.20 9.11
CA ASP A 100 -2.25 0.68 9.41
C ASP A 100 -3.21 0.70 8.20
N ILE A 101 -2.67 0.43 6.99
CA ILE A 101 -3.49 0.31 5.78
C ILE A 101 -3.99 -1.13 5.67
N PRO A 102 -5.30 -1.40 5.67
CA PRO A 102 -5.81 -2.74 5.42
C PRO A 102 -5.29 -3.27 4.08
N ARG A 103 -4.88 -4.54 4.04
CA ARG A 103 -4.34 -5.18 2.84
C ARG A 103 -5.24 -5.00 1.62
N ASP A 104 -6.56 -5.12 1.81
CA ASP A 104 -7.59 -4.91 0.79
C ASP A 104 -7.63 -3.47 0.21
N ASP A 105 -7.18 -2.47 0.98
CA ASP A 105 -7.15 -1.07 0.56
C ASP A 105 -5.84 -0.68 -0.13
N VAL A 106 -4.79 -1.50 -0.04
CA VAL A 106 -3.47 -1.23 -0.63
C VAL A 106 -3.55 -0.97 -2.14
N PRO A 107 -4.21 -1.80 -2.97
CA PRO A 107 -4.30 -1.53 -4.41
C PRO A 107 -5.03 -0.22 -4.74
N ALA A 108 -6.05 0.12 -3.95
CA ALA A 108 -6.81 1.35 -4.13
C ALA A 108 -5.99 2.59 -3.75
N PHE A 109 -5.21 2.49 -2.67
CA PHE A 109 -4.29 3.54 -2.23
C PHE A 109 -3.26 3.84 -3.32
N LEU A 110 -2.57 2.81 -3.82
CA LEU A 110 -1.55 2.99 -4.83
C LEU A 110 -2.12 3.50 -6.16
N ARG A 111 -3.30 3.03 -6.55
CA ARG A 111 -4.02 3.57 -7.72
C ARG A 111 -4.26 5.07 -7.58
N SER A 112 -4.73 5.51 -6.42
CA SER A 112 -4.95 6.94 -6.13
C SER A 112 -3.66 7.77 -6.24
N VAL A 113 -2.54 7.22 -5.77
CA VAL A 113 -1.22 7.85 -5.88
C VAL A 113 -0.75 7.92 -7.34
N PHE A 114 -0.82 6.80 -8.08
CA PHE A 114 -0.31 6.72 -9.46
C PHE A 114 -1.18 7.43 -10.49
N GLU A 115 -2.50 7.48 -10.28
CA GLU A 115 -3.44 8.29 -11.10
C GLU A 115 -3.36 9.78 -10.76
N GLY A 116 -2.60 10.15 -9.72
CA GLY A 116 -2.40 11.54 -9.34
C GLY A 116 -3.59 12.19 -8.64
N LEU A 117 -4.43 11.39 -7.98
CA LEU A 117 -5.53 11.86 -7.13
C LEU A 117 -5.02 12.28 -5.74
N ALA A 118 -3.92 11.67 -5.29
CA ALA A 118 -3.22 12.08 -4.08
C ALA A 118 -2.76 13.55 -4.18
N HIS A 119 -3.00 14.31 -3.11
CA HIS A 119 -2.63 15.73 -3.03
C HIS A 119 -2.08 16.07 -1.64
N VAL A 120 -1.30 17.14 -1.56
CA VAL A 120 -0.78 17.65 -0.30
C VAL A 120 -1.61 18.86 0.10
N LYS A 121 -2.29 18.79 1.23
CA LYS A 121 -3.03 19.92 1.79
C LYS A 121 -2.11 20.78 2.63
N ALA A 122 -1.93 22.03 2.24
CA ALA A 122 -1.21 23.00 3.06
C ALA A 122 -2.14 23.65 4.09
N ARG A 123 -1.62 23.88 5.30
CA ARG A 123 -2.28 24.67 6.34
C ARG A 123 -1.40 25.87 6.69
N ARG A 124 -1.97 27.07 6.67
CA ARG A 124 -1.24 28.32 6.94
C ARG A 124 -0.98 28.56 8.43
N PHE A 125 -1.88 28.12 9.32
CA PHE A 125 -1.74 28.35 10.75
C PHE A 125 -2.37 27.24 11.64
N PRO A 126 -1.58 26.54 12.48
CA PRO A 126 -0.12 26.48 12.43
C PRO A 126 0.36 25.91 11.08
N PRO A 127 1.58 26.27 10.61
CA PRO A 127 2.12 25.76 9.36
C PRO A 127 2.22 24.24 9.37
N GLY A 128 1.72 23.58 8.32
CA GLY A 128 1.86 22.13 8.20
C GLY A 128 1.33 21.63 6.87
N TYR A 129 1.86 20.47 6.45
CA TYR A 129 1.46 19.78 5.24
C TYR A 129 0.87 18.43 5.61
N ARG A 130 -0.15 18.00 4.88
CA ARG A 130 -0.69 16.65 5.00
C ARG A 130 -0.84 16.01 3.63
N LEU A 131 -0.31 14.81 3.46
CA LEU A 131 -0.61 13.97 2.31
C LEU A 131 -2.05 13.48 2.48
N VAL A 132 -2.85 13.63 1.43
CA VAL A 132 -4.25 13.23 1.40
C VAL A 132 -4.44 12.28 0.23
N VAL A 133 -4.80 11.03 0.53
CA VAL A 133 -5.00 9.96 -0.46
C VAL A 133 -6.46 9.54 -0.44
N PRO A 134 -7.26 9.97 -1.44
CA PRO A 134 -8.66 9.55 -1.53
C PRO A 134 -8.75 8.09 -1.96
N LEU A 135 -9.66 7.35 -1.35
CA LEU A 135 -9.99 5.95 -1.67
C LEU A 135 -11.44 5.82 -2.16
N PRO A 136 -11.78 4.72 -2.84
CA PRO A 136 -13.16 4.40 -3.16
C PRO A 136 -14.07 4.40 -1.92
N GLY A 137 -15.31 4.88 -2.11
CA GLY A 137 -16.31 4.94 -1.04
C GLY A 137 -16.16 6.13 -0.09
N ASP A 138 -15.68 7.28 -0.59
CA ASP A 138 -15.50 8.54 0.17
C ASP A 138 -14.53 8.45 1.36
N ARG A 139 -13.75 7.36 1.44
CA ARG A 139 -12.69 7.17 2.43
C ARG A 139 -11.47 7.96 2.03
N THR A 140 -10.70 8.45 3.01
CA THR A 140 -9.49 9.24 2.74
C THR A 140 -8.45 8.99 3.82
N TYR A 141 -7.24 8.62 3.41
CA TYR A 141 -6.07 8.57 4.28
C TYR A 141 -5.38 9.93 4.35
N LYS A 142 -4.93 10.30 5.55
CA LYS A 142 -4.28 11.59 5.79
C LYS A 142 -3.06 11.39 6.68
N GLU A 143 -1.91 11.78 6.17
CA GLU A 143 -0.66 11.65 6.92
C GLU A 143 0.08 12.97 7.01
N TYR A 144 0.79 13.21 8.11
CA TYR A 144 1.58 14.42 8.27
C TYR A 144 2.81 14.38 7.37
N VAL A 145 3.08 15.51 6.69
CA VAL A 145 4.27 15.69 5.86
C VAL A 145 5.19 16.68 6.57
N PRO A 146 6.31 16.21 7.16
CA PRO A 146 7.33 17.10 7.68
C PRO A 146 7.86 17.99 6.56
N MET A 147 8.08 19.27 6.85
CA MET A 147 8.62 20.22 5.86
C MET A 147 9.99 19.77 5.31
N ALA A 148 10.78 19.05 6.11
CA ALA A 148 12.06 18.47 5.71
C ALA A 148 11.93 17.34 4.67
N LEU A 149 10.75 16.73 4.53
CA LEU A 149 10.46 15.65 3.60
C LEU A 149 9.62 16.11 2.39
N LEU A 150 9.50 17.43 2.14
CA LEU A 150 8.85 17.94 0.92
C LEU A 150 9.73 17.67 -0.31
N THR A 151 9.60 16.47 -0.86
CA THR A 151 10.23 16.11 -2.14
C THR A 151 9.64 16.93 -3.29
N PRO A 152 10.33 17.02 -4.45
CA PRO A 152 9.79 17.71 -5.63
C PRO A 152 8.40 17.21 -6.05
N TRP A 153 8.14 15.89 -5.91
CA TRP A 153 6.81 15.34 -6.18
C TRP A 153 5.77 15.84 -5.18
N LEU A 154 6.05 15.80 -3.88
CA LEU A 154 5.13 16.30 -2.85
C LEU A 154 4.83 17.79 -3.02
N SER A 155 5.86 18.60 -3.31
CA SER A 155 5.70 20.03 -3.61
C SER A 155 4.81 20.28 -4.83
N SER A 156 4.93 19.46 -5.89
CA SER A 156 4.09 19.59 -7.09
C SER A 156 2.61 19.26 -6.85
N ARG A 157 2.30 18.60 -5.73
CA ARG A 157 0.96 18.15 -5.35
C ARG A 157 0.28 19.05 -4.31
N VAL A 158 0.91 20.16 -3.93
CA VAL A 158 0.33 21.09 -2.94
C VAL A 158 -0.92 21.77 -3.51
N ARG A 159 -2.00 21.74 -2.72
CA ARG A 159 -3.29 22.41 -2.98
C ARG A 159 -3.72 23.23 -1.77
#